data_AF-A0A7Z9AVC2-F1
#
_entry.id   AF-A0A7Z9AVC2-F1
#
_cell.length_a   1.000
_cell.length_b   1.000
_cell.length_c   1.000
_cell.angle_alpha   90.00
_cell.angle_beta   90.00
_cell.angle_gamma   90.00
#
_symmetry.space_group_name_H-M   'P 1'
#
loop_
_entity.id
_entity.type
_entity.pdbx_description
1 polymer ?
#
loop_
_entity_poly.entity_id
_entity_poly.type
_entity_poly.pdbx_seq_one_letter_code
_entity_poly.pdbx_strand_id
1 'polypeptide(L)'
;MTLNWTASTDNKGVAGYYVYRDGQQVSQTATTNYIDKYLMAGSTYIYTVKAFDHSGNVSEHSQPLSVTTLDSTSSSKYEAWSATNVYKAGDKVSHKGQNYQAKWWTSGEEPGTEQWGPWELID
;
A
#
# COMPACT_ATOMS: atom_id res chain seq x y z
N MET A 1 1.63 -4.90 2.64
CA MET A 1 0.42 -5.04 1.79
C MET A 1 -0.12 -6.46 1.96
N THR A 2 -1.45 -6.65 1.94
CA THR A 2 -2.05 -8.00 2.00
C THR A 2 -2.71 -8.32 0.67
N LEU A 3 -2.27 -9.41 0.03
CA LEU A 3 -2.86 -9.96 -1.17
C LEU A 3 -3.83 -11.08 -0.79
N ASN A 4 -5.04 -11.05 -1.35
CA ASN A 4 -6.05 -12.10 -1.22
C ASN A 4 -6.54 -12.48 -2.62
N TRP A 5 -6.77 -13.76 -2.87
CA TRP A 5 -7.32 -14.26 -4.14
C TRP A 5 -8.35 -15.35 -3.92
N THR A 6 -9.15 -15.60 -4.95
CA THR A 6 -10.09 -16.73 -4.97
C THR A 6 -9.34 -18.03 -5.26
N ALA A 7 -9.73 -19.12 -4.58
CA ALA A 7 -9.14 -20.43 -4.83
C ALA A 7 -9.36 -20.89 -6.28
N SER A 8 -8.44 -21.70 -6.81
CA SER A 8 -8.56 -22.27 -8.16
C SER A 8 -9.77 -23.21 -8.27
N THR A 9 -10.48 -23.15 -9.40
CA THR A 9 -11.70 -23.95 -9.66
C THR A 9 -11.38 -25.38 -10.09
N ASP A 10 -10.18 -25.65 -10.58
CA ASP A 10 -9.70 -27.00 -10.94
C ASP A 10 -9.25 -27.79 -9.69
N ASN A 11 -10.07 -27.72 -8.65
CA ASN A 11 -9.71 -27.96 -7.25
C ASN A 11 -9.48 -29.44 -6.88
N LYS A 12 -9.26 -30.32 -7.86
CA LYS A 12 -8.86 -31.71 -7.58
C LYS A 12 -7.37 -31.75 -7.29
N GLY A 13 -7.00 -31.37 -6.06
CA GLY A 13 -5.68 -31.66 -5.49
C GLY A 13 -4.76 -30.48 -5.22
N VAL A 14 -5.24 -29.23 -5.27
CA VAL A 14 -4.41 -28.04 -4.97
C VAL A 14 -3.77 -28.18 -3.59
N ALA A 15 -2.45 -28.26 -3.58
CA ALA A 15 -1.60 -28.30 -2.40
C ALA A 15 -1.23 -26.89 -1.92
N GLY A 16 -1.19 -25.93 -2.83
CA GLY A 16 -0.95 -24.53 -2.50
C GLY A 16 -0.75 -23.65 -3.72
N TYR A 17 -0.15 -22.49 -3.48
CA TYR A 17 0.08 -21.44 -4.46
C TYR A 17 1.52 -20.94 -4.41
N TYR A 18 2.12 -20.77 -5.58
CA TYR A 18 3.31 -19.94 -5.77
C TYR A 18 2.87 -18.50 -6.02
N VAL A 19 3.47 -17.57 -5.28
CA VAL A 19 3.19 -16.13 -5.39
C VAL A 19 4.36 -15.47 -6.10
N TYR A 20 4.05 -14.74 -7.16
CA TYR A 20 5.03 -14.02 -7.96
C TYR A 20 4.84 -12.51 -7.83
N ARG A 21 5.95 -11.78 -7.75
CA ARG A 21 6.02 -10.32 -7.81
C ARG A 21 7.01 -9.95 -8.91
N ASP A 22 6.56 -9.17 -9.88
CA ASP A 22 7.34 -8.76 -11.06
C ASP A 22 7.97 -9.95 -11.81
N GLY A 23 7.22 -11.05 -11.89
CA GLY A 23 7.63 -12.29 -12.52
C GLY A 23 8.57 -13.17 -11.70
N GLN A 24 9.03 -12.73 -10.53
CA GLN A 24 9.88 -13.53 -9.62
C GLN A 24 9.02 -14.17 -8.53
N GLN A 25 9.26 -15.45 -8.23
CA GLN A 25 8.59 -16.10 -7.10
C GLN A 25 9.11 -15.50 -5.79
N VAL A 26 8.20 -14.92 -5.01
CA VAL A 26 8.52 -14.30 -3.72
C VAL A 26 8.01 -15.11 -2.53
N SER A 27 7.07 -16.03 -2.77
CA SER A 27 6.52 -16.86 -1.70
C SER A 27 5.87 -18.14 -2.23
N GLN A 28 5.63 -19.07 -1.31
CA GLN A 28 4.80 -20.25 -1.50
C GLN A 28 3.90 -20.38 -0.26
N THR A 29 2.61 -20.63 -0.47
CA THR A 29 1.62 -20.72 0.62
C THR A 29 0.57 -21.79 0.34
N ALA A 30 0.05 -22.42 1.39
CA ALA A 30 -1.09 -23.33 1.28
C ALA A 30 -2.45 -22.59 1.35
N THR A 31 -2.45 -21.32 1.78
CA THR A 31 -3.65 -20.48 1.89
C THR A 31 -3.81 -19.60 0.65
N THR A 32 -4.97 -18.96 0.52
CA THR A 32 -5.26 -18.01 -0.57
C THR A 32 -4.94 -16.55 -0.19
N ASN A 33 -3.91 -16.37 0.63
CA ASN A 33 -3.45 -15.05 1.06
C ASN A 33 -1.92 -14.97 1.20
N TYR A 34 -1.39 -13.77 1.06
CA TYR A 34 0.02 -13.47 1.25
C TYR A 34 0.22 -12.05 1.80
N ILE A 35 1.13 -11.88 2.76
CA ILE A 35 1.51 -10.58 3.28
C ILE A 35 2.90 -10.24 2.73
N ASP A 36 2.95 -9.24 1.85
CA ASP A 36 4.22 -8.69 1.38
C ASP A 36 4.67 -7.58 2.32
N LYS A 37 5.81 -7.81 2.98
CA LYS A 37 6.41 -6.93 4.00
C LYS A 37 7.54 -6.06 3.44
N TYR A 38 8.10 -6.41 2.29
CA TYR A 38 9.34 -5.81 1.78
C TYR A 38 9.05 -5.12 0.45
N LEU A 39 8.27 -4.04 0.56
CA LEU A 39 7.91 -3.18 -0.56
C LEU A 39 8.59 -1.83 -0.40
N MET A 40 9.16 -1.35 -1.49
CA MET A 40 9.60 0.03 -1.61
C MET A 40 8.38 0.90 -1.83
N ALA A 41 8.43 2.12 -1.31
CA ALA A 41 7.41 3.13 -1.51
C ALA A 41 7.49 3.70 -2.94
N GLY A 42 6.39 4.28 -3.43
CA GLY A 42 6.32 4.89 -4.76
C GLY A 42 6.54 3.90 -5.91
N SER A 43 6.44 2.60 -5.63
CA SER A 43 6.82 1.53 -6.55
C SER A 43 5.59 0.76 -6.98
N THR A 44 5.48 0.54 -8.29
CA THR A 44 4.46 -0.34 -8.87
C THR A 44 4.96 -1.77 -8.92
N TYR A 45 4.13 -2.68 -8.44
CA TYR A 45 4.37 -4.12 -8.39
C TYR A 45 3.28 -4.87 -9.13
N ILE A 46 3.66 -5.89 -9.90
CA ILE A 46 2.72 -6.79 -10.58
C ILE A 46 2.72 -8.14 -9.89
N TYR A 47 1.56 -8.56 -9.39
CA TYR A 47 1.39 -9.85 -8.73
C TYR A 47 0.64 -10.84 -9.61
N THR A 48 1.10 -12.08 -9.60
CA THR A 48 0.36 -13.24 -10.12
C THR A 48 0.53 -14.42 -9.18
N VAL A 49 -0.39 -15.38 -9.26
CA VAL A 49 -0.28 -16.64 -8.53
C VAL A 49 -0.42 -17.83 -9.48
N LYS A 50 0.22 -18.94 -9.13
CA LYS A 50 0.03 -20.26 -9.75
C LYS A 50 -0.38 -21.26 -8.70
N ALA A 51 -1.38 -22.08 -8.98
CA ALA A 51 -1.71 -23.22 -8.13
C ALA A 51 -0.75 -24.38 -8.42
N PHE A 52 -0.42 -25.17 -7.41
CA PHE A 52 0.26 -26.45 -7.57
C PHE A 52 -0.44 -27.55 -6.79
N ASP A 53 -0.36 -28.79 -7.25
CA ASP A 53 -0.94 -29.96 -6.58
C ASP A 53 0.11 -30.84 -5.87
N HIS A 54 -0.33 -31.86 -5.14
CA HIS A 54 0.56 -32.82 -4.47
C HIS A 54 1.33 -33.73 -5.44
N SER A 55 0.94 -33.75 -6.71
CA SER A 55 1.59 -34.53 -7.78
C SER A 55 2.66 -33.72 -8.51
N GLY A 56 2.81 -32.43 -8.18
CA GLY A 56 3.77 -31.52 -8.80
C GLY A 56 3.26 -30.81 -10.06
N ASN A 57 1.97 -30.94 -10.42
CA ASN A 57 1.40 -30.18 -11.53
C ASN A 57 1.24 -28.71 -11.13
N VAL A 58 1.50 -27.79 -12.05
CA VAL A 58 1.42 -26.34 -11.84
C VAL A 58 0.51 -25.71 -12.89
N SER A 59 -0.36 -24.80 -12.46
CA SER A 59 -1.26 -24.07 -13.37
C SER A 59 -0.54 -22.97 -14.18
N GLU A 60 -1.25 -22.41 -15.15
CA GLU A 60 -0.93 -21.10 -15.71
C GLU A 60 -1.02 -19.99 -14.64
N HIS A 61 -0.41 -18.83 -14.92
CA HIS A 61 -0.52 -17.65 -14.05
C HIS A 61 -1.97 -17.15 -13.99
N SER A 62 -2.37 -16.62 -12.84
CA SER A 62 -3.57 -15.79 -12.72
C SER A 62 -3.51 -14.56 -13.61
N GLN A 63 -4.64 -13.86 -13.75
CA GLN A 63 -4.60 -12.48 -14.25
C GLN A 63 -3.68 -11.62 -13.36
N PRO A 64 -2.90 -10.69 -13.95
CA PRO A 64 -2.00 -9.85 -13.20
C PRO A 64 -2.75 -8.79 -12.39
N LEU A 65 -2.34 -8.61 -11.14
CA LEU A 65 -2.79 -7.50 -10.30
C LEU A 65 -1.67 -6.46 -10.19
N SER A 66 -1.93 -5.26 -10.70
CA SER A 66 -1.01 -4.12 -10.57
C SER A 66 -1.33 -3.31 -9.31
N VAL A 67 -0.32 -3.06 -8.48
CA VAL A 67 -0.46 -2.34 -7.21
C VAL A 67 0.69 -1.34 -7.08
N THR A 68 0.37 -0.07 -6.83
CA THR A 68 1.38 0.97 -6.53
C THR A 68 1.38 1.27 -5.05
N THR A 69 2.55 1.20 -4.41
CA THR A 69 2.74 1.66 -3.04
C THR A 69 2.76 3.18 -2.99
N LEU A 70 2.26 3.76 -1.89
CA LEU A 70 2.40 5.20 -1.64
C LEU A 70 3.87 5.59 -1.62
N ASP A 71 4.21 6.80 -2.07
CA ASP A 71 5.57 7.34 -2.06
C ASP A 71 6.17 7.47 -0.66
N SER A 72 7.49 7.27 -0.55
CA SER A 72 8.24 7.39 0.72
C SER A 72 8.39 8.84 1.16
N THR A 73 8.20 9.79 0.24
CA THR A 73 8.33 11.23 0.51
C THR A 73 7.11 11.81 1.20
N SER A 74 5.92 11.23 1.02
CA SER A 74 4.71 11.67 1.71
C SER A 74 4.61 11.16 3.15
N SER A 75 5.40 10.16 3.55
CA SER A 75 5.38 9.65 4.91
C SER A 75 6.15 10.57 5.87
N SER A 76 5.42 11.42 6.59
CA SER A 76 5.81 11.92 7.91
C SER A 76 7.14 12.69 7.99
N LYS A 77 7.44 13.54 7.02
CA LYS A 77 8.71 14.31 7.02
C LYS A 77 8.76 15.36 8.14
N TYR A 78 7.61 15.86 8.55
CA TYR A 78 7.48 16.93 9.53
C TYR A 78 6.84 16.39 10.81
N GLU A 79 6.85 17.20 11.87
CA GLU A 79 6.16 16.84 13.10
C GLU A 79 4.69 16.52 12.83
N ALA A 80 4.16 15.52 13.53
CA ALA A 80 2.76 15.15 13.38
C ALA A 80 1.86 16.33 13.72
N TRP A 81 0.82 16.56 12.91
CA TRP A 81 -0.18 17.59 13.20
C TRP A 81 -0.83 17.33 14.56
N SER A 82 -1.09 18.41 15.30
CA SER A 82 -1.76 18.38 16.60
C SER A 82 -2.88 19.41 16.63
N ALA A 83 -4.08 18.97 16.99
CA ALA A 83 -5.25 19.83 17.14
C ALA A 83 -5.08 20.93 18.20
N THR A 84 -4.15 20.75 19.14
CA THR A 84 -3.91 21.71 20.22
C THR A 84 -2.84 22.76 19.89
N ASN A 85 -2.11 22.58 18.80
CA ASN A 85 -1.04 23.48 18.42
C ASN A 85 -1.57 24.59 17.52
N VAL A 86 -0.93 25.74 17.63
CA VAL A 86 -1.12 26.87 16.72
C VAL A 86 -0.03 26.84 15.67
N TYR A 87 -0.43 26.90 14.41
CA TYR A 87 0.45 26.92 13.25
C TYR A 87 0.32 28.26 12.52
N LYS A 88 1.45 28.78 12.05
CA LYS A 88 1.55 30.02 11.26
C LYS A 88 1.75 29.68 9.79
N ALA A 89 1.52 30.66 8.91
CA ALA A 89 1.79 30.51 7.49
C ALA A 89 3.24 30.01 7.25
N GLY A 90 3.37 28.93 6.49
CA GLY A 90 4.65 28.28 6.19
C GLY A 90 5.02 27.11 7.09
N ASP A 91 4.38 26.95 8.25
CA ASP A 91 4.62 25.79 9.12
C ASP A 91 4.21 24.50 8.42
N LYS A 92 4.98 23.44 8.65
CA LYS A 92 4.78 22.15 7.99
C LYS A 92 4.51 21.06 9.01
N VAL A 93 3.54 20.22 8.71
CA VAL A 93 3.12 19.10 9.55
C VAL A 93 2.91 17.87 8.70
N SER A 94 2.89 16.73 9.35
CA SER A 94 2.48 15.49 8.70
C SER A 94 1.21 14.95 9.33
N HIS A 95 0.25 14.54 8.49
CA HIS A 95 -1.02 13.99 8.92
C HIS A 95 -1.49 12.91 7.95
N LYS A 96 -1.98 11.77 8.46
CA LYS A 96 -2.47 10.63 7.65
C LYS A 96 -1.49 10.15 6.55
N GLY A 97 -0.18 10.26 6.79
CA GLY A 97 0.84 9.85 5.82
C GLY A 97 1.01 10.81 4.65
N GLN A 98 0.63 12.07 4.83
CA GLN A 98 0.81 13.18 3.90
C GLN A 98 1.46 14.36 4.64
N ASN A 99 2.15 15.22 3.90
CA ASN A 99 2.74 16.44 4.43
C ASN A 99 1.87 17.64 4.04
N TYR A 100 1.73 18.59 4.96
CA TYR A 100 0.92 19.78 4.75
C TYR A 100 1.67 21.02 5.17
N GLN A 101 1.43 22.13 4.46
CA GLN A 101 1.90 23.45 4.81
C GLN A 101 0.71 24.34 5.19
N ALA A 102 0.81 25.04 6.31
CA ALA A 102 -0.19 26.03 6.70
C ALA A 102 -0.09 27.23 5.74
N LYS A 103 -1.20 27.61 5.13
CA LYS A 103 -1.33 28.76 4.22
C LYS A 103 -1.46 30.07 5.00
N TRP A 104 -2.06 29.99 6.18
CA TRP A 104 -2.25 31.10 7.13
C TRP A 104 -2.29 30.55 8.56
N TRP A 105 -2.50 31.44 9.53
CA TRP A 105 -2.67 31.05 10.93
C TRP A 105 -3.80 30.04 11.08
N THR A 106 -3.57 28.92 11.76
CA THR A 106 -4.58 27.90 12.03
C THR A 106 -4.33 27.20 13.36
N SER A 107 -5.41 26.74 13.99
CA SER A 107 -5.38 25.96 15.23
C SER A 107 -6.58 25.03 15.25
N GLY A 108 -6.36 23.75 15.50
CA GLY A 108 -7.44 22.74 15.61
C GLY A 108 -8.07 22.29 14.29
N GLU A 109 -7.81 22.97 13.17
CA GLU A 109 -8.30 22.54 11.86
C GLU A 109 -7.44 21.40 11.30
N GLU A 110 -8.07 20.26 11.00
CA GLU A 110 -7.40 19.03 10.56
C GLU A 110 -6.97 19.10 9.07
N PRO A 111 -5.69 18.86 8.73
CA PRO A 111 -5.23 18.86 7.35
C PRO A 111 -5.94 17.82 6.47
N GLY A 112 -6.22 18.19 5.21
CA GLY A 112 -6.82 17.29 4.22
C GLY A 112 -8.34 17.07 4.33
N THR A 113 -9.02 17.78 5.23
CA THR A 113 -10.49 17.71 5.37
C THR A 113 -11.23 18.69 4.45
N GLU A 114 -10.59 19.82 4.11
CA GLU A 114 -11.20 20.89 3.31
C GLU A 114 -10.31 21.31 2.13
N GLN A 115 -10.86 21.28 0.91
CA GLN A 115 -10.15 21.67 -0.32
C GLN A 115 -9.66 23.13 -0.30
N TRP A 116 -10.33 24.01 0.44
CA TRP A 116 -10.01 25.44 0.55
C TRP A 116 -9.60 25.85 1.97
N GLY A 117 -9.28 24.87 2.82
CA GLY A 117 -8.90 25.08 4.21
C GLY A 117 -7.50 25.70 4.38
N PRO A 118 -7.03 25.81 5.64
CA PRO A 118 -5.74 26.41 5.97
C PRO A 118 -4.54 25.54 5.57
N TRP A 119 -4.75 24.27 5.24
CA TRP A 119 -3.67 23.33 4.94
C TRP A 119 -3.57 23.06 3.45
N GLU A 120 -2.40 23.26 2.88
CA GLU A 120 -2.03 22.87 1.52
C GLU A 120 -1.23 21.56 1.56
N LEU A 121 -1.61 20.59 0.74
CA LEU A 121 -0.84 19.36 0.58
C LEU A 121 0.50 19.68 -0.11
N ILE A 122 1.60 19.18 0.45
CA ILE A 122 2.95 19.33 -0.11
C ILE A 122 3.64 17.96 -0.24
N ASP A 123 4.59 17.86 -1.16
CA ASP A 123 5.43 16.67 -1.36
C ASP A 123 6.45 16.44 -0.22
#